data_AF-A0AAW1X414-F1
#
_entry.id   AF-A0AAW1X414-F1
#
_cell.length_a   1.000
_cell.length_b   1.000
_cell.length_c   1.000
_cell.angle_alpha   90.00
_cell.angle_beta   90.00
_cell.angle_gamma   90.00
#
_symmetry.space_group_name_H-M   'P 1'
#
loop_
_entity.id
_entity.type
_entity.pdbx_description
1 polymer ?
#
loop_
_entity_poly.entity_id
_entity_poly.type
_entity_poly.pdbx_seq_one_letter_code
_entity_poly.pdbx_strand_id
1 'polypeptide(L)'
;MGGASRFRARQRARAAKMEAMEAEHRNREAMQADRLRNMSLYICSFEDYSNWKNHKHRYRIQTIKLSDLLSFSSTPVTVFSSKSRSRSHVSHKSSSSQVREVDFVEGDLPLHMSFGVFGSRIVLAGGRKSNRGTTEIYVLETDPTVEPRPKFIKGPGKQQRKAKPQYAIPKFNGGKSKPFMVELEGKLYALTGSPFSCSDYPTFEVFDPENKVWTALPDPPLGDPASMEDPDPFTYAVVGTKMLAKTQRSPVLYFDLADPLKPWGVLTPRRCGLPPCLALVLDLEDDDDHKLLFSFQWNHILVYLMIVSTESEIYSIEPLAEISVPYGFKADSYSCADLGGGIICFVLMNLGEYVKMPVLFMTFQVSFSKSAASSNTSSPHSSGSSDISGSDLDFLCRVVSDIRSFSVKSLGCRIFEYNWSEETSHPSMLNWLLALCCNSIV
;
A
#
# COMPACT_ATOMS: atom_id res chain seq x y z
N MET A 1 -63.52 4.63 -11.59
CA MET A 1 -62.79 5.68 -10.83
C MET A 1 -61.58 5.18 -10.00
N GLY A 2 -61.19 3.89 -10.01
CA GLY A 2 -60.08 3.39 -9.17
C GLY A 2 -58.64 3.61 -9.67
N GLY A 3 -58.44 4.11 -10.90
CA GLY A 3 -57.11 4.23 -11.52
C GLY A 3 -56.22 5.32 -10.93
N ALA A 4 -56.78 6.50 -10.65
CA ALA A 4 -56.04 7.65 -10.15
C ALA A 4 -55.49 7.43 -8.73
N SER A 5 -56.24 6.72 -7.87
CA SER A 5 -55.80 6.38 -6.51
C SER A 5 -54.62 5.41 -6.52
N ARG A 6 -54.65 4.40 -7.41
CA ARG A 6 -53.55 3.43 -7.55
C ARG A 6 -52.27 4.08 -8.10
N PHE A 7 -52.40 5.02 -9.03
CA PHE A 7 -51.25 5.76 -9.56
C PHE A 7 -50.56 6.64 -8.51
N ARG A 8 -51.34 7.42 -7.74
CA ARG A 8 -50.80 8.24 -6.64
C ARG A 8 -50.11 7.40 -5.55
N ALA A 9 -50.70 6.25 -5.20
CA ALA A 9 -50.09 5.34 -4.24
C ALA A 9 -48.73 4.80 -4.74
N ARG A 10 -48.62 4.43 -6.02
CA ARG A 10 -47.37 3.97 -6.64
C ARG A 10 -46.30 5.06 -6.68
N GLN A 11 -46.66 6.30 -7.01
CA GLN A 11 -45.71 7.43 -6.99
C GLN A 11 -45.18 7.69 -5.58
N ARG A 12 -46.05 7.69 -4.56
CA ARG A 12 -45.64 7.83 -3.16
C ARG A 12 -44.70 6.71 -2.71
N ALA A 13 -45.00 5.45 -3.06
CA ALA A 13 -44.14 4.33 -2.73
C ALA A 13 -42.76 4.41 -3.41
N ARG A 14 -42.69 4.88 -4.66
CA ARG A 14 -41.42 5.12 -5.36
C ARG A 14 -40.62 6.25 -4.74
N ALA A 15 -41.27 7.37 -4.42
CA ALA A 15 -40.63 8.49 -3.74
C ALA A 15 -40.08 8.08 -2.37
N ALA A 16 -40.87 7.36 -1.56
CA ALA A 16 -40.43 6.85 -0.26
C ALA A 16 -39.26 5.86 -0.39
N LYS A 17 -39.26 4.99 -1.42
CA LYS A 17 -38.13 4.08 -1.69
C LYS A 17 -36.86 4.85 -2.07
N MET A 18 -36.99 5.90 -2.88
CA MET A 18 -35.87 6.75 -3.29
C MET A 18 -35.31 7.52 -2.09
N GLU A 19 -36.17 8.12 -1.27
CA GLU A 19 -35.79 8.84 -0.05
C GLU A 19 -35.09 7.92 0.97
N ALA A 20 -35.60 6.69 1.15
CA ALA A 20 -34.96 5.70 2.02
C ALA A 20 -33.56 5.30 1.51
N MET A 21 -33.42 5.08 0.21
CA MET A 21 -32.14 4.77 -0.42
C MET A 21 -31.13 5.94 -0.30
N GLU A 22 -31.58 7.17 -0.49
CA GLU A 22 -30.75 8.37 -0.28
C GLU A 22 -30.35 8.56 1.19
N ALA A 23 -31.28 8.30 2.13
CA ALA A 23 -30.98 8.39 3.56
C ALA A 23 -29.95 7.33 3.98
N GLU A 24 -30.08 6.11 3.47
CA GLU A 24 -29.11 5.04 3.69
C GLU A 24 -27.75 5.40 3.11
N HIS A 25 -27.70 5.92 1.88
CA HIS A 25 -26.47 6.40 1.26
C HIS A 25 -25.79 7.49 2.11
N ARG A 26 -26.53 8.52 2.52
CA ARG A 26 -26.01 9.59 3.40
C ARG A 26 -25.46 9.05 4.72
N ASN A 27 -26.12 8.04 5.29
CA ASN A 27 -25.65 7.42 6.53
C ASN A 27 -24.35 6.63 6.31
N ARG A 28 -24.24 5.89 5.20
CA ARG A 28 -23.00 5.19 4.81
C ARG A 28 -21.85 6.17 4.58
N GLU A 29 -22.10 7.26 3.86
CA GLU A 29 -21.10 8.32 3.64
C GLU A 29 -20.65 8.98 4.94
N ALA A 30 -21.57 9.25 5.87
CA ALA A 30 -21.25 9.83 7.17
C ALA A 30 -20.39 8.87 8.02
N MET A 31 -20.75 7.58 8.07
CA MET A 31 -19.97 6.55 8.76
C MET A 31 -18.58 6.39 8.14
N GLN A 32 -18.49 6.39 6.81
CA GLN A 32 -17.21 6.31 6.10
C GLN A 32 -16.35 7.54 6.39
N ALA A 33 -16.91 8.75 6.35
CA ALA A 33 -16.19 9.98 6.67
C ALA A 33 -15.68 9.99 8.12
N ASP A 34 -16.48 9.52 9.08
CA ASP A 34 -16.06 9.41 10.48
C ASP A 34 -14.94 8.36 10.65
N ARG A 35 -15.09 7.20 10.01
CA ARG A 35 -14.06 6.16 9.98
C ARG A 35 -12.73 6.71 9.47
N LEU A 36 -12.74 7.38 8.30
CA LEU A 36 -11.55 7.97 7.70
C LEU A 36 -10.91 9.04 8.59
N ARG A 37 -11.70 9.86 9.30
CA ARG A 37 -11.17 10.87 10.22
C ARG A 37 -10.39 10.27 11.39
N ASN A 38 -10.79 9.07 11.82
CA ASN A 38 -10.18 8.38 12.95
C ASN A 38 -9.08 7.40 12.53
N MET A 39 -9.00 7.07 11.24
CA MET A 39 -7.94 6.22 10.69
C MET A 39 -6.58 6.92 10.70
N SER A 40 -5.57 6.11 10.98
CA SER A 40 -4.17 6.51 10.94
C SER A 40 -3.45 5.71 9.88
N LEU A 41 -2.66 6.41 9.07
CA LEU A 41 -1.75 5.81 8.11
C LEU A 41 -0.39 5.67 8.76
N TYR A 42 0.18 4.47 8.72
CA TYR A 42 1.52 4.23 9.23
C TYR A 42 2.52 4.28 8.08
N ILE A 43 3.55 5.09 8.29
CA ILE A 43 4.67 5.29 7.37
C ILE A 43 5.83 4.50 7.95
N CYS A 44 6.21 3.44 7.26
CA CYS A 44 7.32 2.60 7.66
C CYS A 44 8.54 2.95 6.83
N SER A 45 9.65 3.26 7.49
CA SER A 45 10.89 3.63 6.81
C SER A 45 12.09 2.85 7.30
N PHE A 46 13.07 2.72 6.40
CA PHE A 46 14.39 2.18 6.68
C PHE A 46 15.44 3.28 6.44
N GLU A 47 16.33 3.46 7.39
CA GLU A 47 17.39 4.46 7.42
C GLU A 47 18.74 3.75 7.57
N ASP A 48 19.64 3.99 6.61
CA ASP A 48 21.02 3.49 6.67
C ASP A 48 21.99 4.61 7.07
N TYR A 49 22.45 4.52 8.31
CA TYR A 49 23.50 5.35 8.87
C TYR A 49 24.84 4.64 8.69
N SER A 50 25.30 4.58 7.46
CA SER A 50 26.62 4.09 7.13
C SER A 50 27.65 5.22 7.29
N ASN A 51 28.38 5.20 8.40
CA ASN A 51 29.70 5.84 8.44
C ASN A 51 30.78 4.79 8.21
N TRP A 52 31.96 5.21 7.77
CA TRP A 52 33.07 4.31 7.45
C TRP A 52 33.54 3.38 8.58
N LYS A 53 33.11 3.59 9.83
CA LYS A 53 33.44 2.74 10.98
C LYS A 53 32.29 1.89 11.50
N ASN A 54 31.05 2.32 11.34
CA ASN A 54 29.87 1.75 11.97
C ASN A 54 28.68 1.85 11.01
N HIS A 55 28.24 0.69 10.49
CA HIS A 55 26.94 0.57 9.85
C HIS A 55 25.88 0.46 10.95
N LYS A 56 25.01 1.47 11.03
CA LYS A 56 23.84 1.42 11.89
C LYS A 56 22.60 1.50 11.03
N HIS A 57 21.69 0.58 11.28
CA HIS A 57 20.42 0.50 10.59
C HIS A 57 19.33 0.90 11.57
N ARG A 58 18.41 1.75 11.12
CA ARG A 58 17.20 2.10 11.87
C ARG A 58 15.98 1.81 11.02
N TYR A 59 14.99 1.14 11.61
CA TYR A 59 13.65 1.04 11.05
C TYR A 59 12.71 1.85 11.92
N ARG A 60 11.98 2.78 11.31
CA ARG A 60 11.15 3.76 12.02
C ARG A 60 9.71 3.62 11.57
N ILE A 61 8.79 3.71 12.52
CA ILE A 61 7.35 3.75 12.28
C ILE A 61 6.84 5.12 12.68
N GLN A 62 6.19 5.77 11.75
CA GLN A 62 5.51 7.03 11.95
C GLN A 62 4.04 6.85 11.64
N THR A 63 3.23 7.76 12.17
CA THR A 63 1.79 7.76 11.94
C THR A 63 1.32 9.16 11.60
N ILE A 64 0.42 9.23 10.64
CA ILE A 64 -0.30 10.45 10.28
C ILE A 64 -1.80 10.16 10.30
N LYS A 65 -2.59 11.09 10.84
CA LYS A 65 -4.04 10.95 10.74
C LYS A 65 -4.47 11.18 9.31
N LEU A 66 -5.36 10.33 8.80
CA LEU A 66 -5.82 10.48 7.43
C LEU A 66 -6.56 11.80 7.22
N SER A 67 -7.24 12.34 8.25
CA SER A 67 -7.81 13.70 8.23
C SER A 67 -6.81 14.80 7.85
N ASP A 68 -5.53 14.63 8.21
CA ASP A 68 -4.48 15.60 7.93
C ASP A 68 -4.01 15.52 6.46
N LEU A 69 -4.22 14.37 5.81
CA LEU A 69 -3.94 14.12 4.40
C LEU A 69 -5.08 14.53 3.46
N LEU A 70 -6.34 14.43 3.92
CA LEU A 70 -7.56 14.72 3.14
C LEU A 70 -7.85 16.23 2.95
N SER A 71 -6.83 17.07 3.09
CA SER A 71 -6.95 18.50 2.82
C SER A 71 -6.00 18.89 1.69
N PHE A 72 -6.23 20.03 1.02
CA PHE A 72 -5.30 20.61 0.04
C PHE A 72 -4.46 21.71 0.69
N SER A 73 -3.19 21.80 0.29
CA SER A 73 -2.17 22.68 0.85
C SER A 73 -0.97 22.56 -0.06
N SER A 74 -0.62 23.69 -0.66
CA SER A 74 0.56 23.82 -1.51
C SER A 74 1.84 24.00 -0.70
N THR A 75 1.74 24.31 0.60
CA THR A 75 2.93 24.51 1.44
C THR A 75 3.44 23.17 1.93
N PRO A 76 4.69 22.80 1.58
CA PRO A 76 5.30 21.59 2.12
C PRO A 76 5.36 21.63 3.64
N VAL A 77 5.05 20.50 4.26
CA VAL A 77 5.14 20.35 5.71
C VAL A 77 6.49 19.75 6.04
N THR A 78 7.38 20.52 6.65
CA THR A 78 8.66 20.00 7.14
C THR A 78 8.41 19.08 8.33
N VAL A 79 8.75 17.80 8.19
CA VAL A 79 8.41 16.80 9.21
C VAL A 79 9.45 16.75 10.32
N PHE A 80 10.69 17.16 10.07
CA PHE A 80 11.76 17.05 11.06
C PHE A 80 12.70 18.25 11.11
N SER A 81 12.94 18.69 12.35
CA SER A 81 14.18 19.32 12.80
C SER A 81 14.77 18.43 13.90
N SER A 82 16.02 18.00 13.77
CA SER A 82 16.70 17.06 14.70
C SER A 82 16.84 17.62 16.12
N LYS A 83 16.62 18.93 16.29
CA LYS A 83 16.78 19.66 17.54
C LYS A 83 15.70 19.37 18.60
N SER A 84 14.61 18.66 18.27
CA SER A 84 13.57 18.34 19.27
C SER A 84 14.01 17.29 20.32
N ARG A 85 15.20 16.70 20.19
CA ARG A 85 15.79 15.80 21.20
C ARG A 85 16.15 16.48 22.53
N SER A 86 16.06 17.81 22.64
CA SER A 86 16.25 18.47 23.93
C SER A 86 15.06 18.19 24.87
N ARG A 87 15.28 17.27 25.80
CA ARG A 87 14.41 17.00 26.97
C ARG A 87 14.27 18.19 27.94
N SER A 88 14.75 19.38 27.59
CA SER A 88 14.68 20.56 28.44
C SER A 88 13.34 21.30 28.26
N HIS A 89 12.52 21.28 29.30
CA HIS A 89 11.42 22.21 29.60
C HIS A 89 11.43 23.51 28.76
N VAL A 90 10.64 23.56 27.68
CA VAL A 90 10.18 24.83 27.08
C VAL A 90 8.75 24.65 26.56
N SER A 91 7.99 25.70 26.80
CA SER A 91 6.55 25.93 26.72
C SER A 91 5.74 25.32 25.58
N HIS A 92 4.55 24.82 25.97
CA HIS A 92 3.35 24.64 25.14
C HIS A 92 3.05 25.84 24.22
N LYS A 93 3.24 25.66 22.90
CA LYS A 93 2.45 26.24 21.79
C LYS A 93 2.98 25.65 20.48
N SER A 94 2.54 24.44 20.16
CA SER A 94 1.51 24.15 19.14
C SER A 94 1.99 24.32 17.69
N SER A 95 3.04 23.60 17.30
CA SER A 95 2.97 22.92 16.01
C SER A 95 2.46 21.51 16.31
N SER A 96 1.18 21.26 16.03
CA SER A 96 0.67 19.89 15.98
C SER A 96 1.42 19.20 14.84
N SER A 97 2.50 18.47 15.16
CA SER A 97 3.21 17.68 14.16
C SER A 97 2.21 16.67 13.59
N GLN A 98 1.77 16.91 12.35
CA GLN A 98 0.78 16.07 11.65
C GLN A 98 1.26 14.62 11.55
N VAL A 99 2.57 14.44 11.45
CA VAL A 99 3.24 13.14 11.54
C VAL A 99 3.81 12.97 12.96
N ARG A 100 3.58 11.81 13.56
CA ARG A 100 4.07 11.44 14.89
C ARG A 100 4.92 10.18 14.79
N GLU A 101 6.06 10.14 15.46
CA GLU A 101 6.82 8.90 15.61
C GLU A 101 6.09 7.98 16.58
N VAL A 102 5.89 6.73 16.18
CA VAL A 102 5.25 5.68 16.98
C VAL A 102 6.32 4.91 17.75
N ASP A 103 7.27 4.33 17.02
CA ASP A 103 8.42 3.64 17.57
C ASP A 103 9.51 3.46 16.51
N PHE A 104 10.70 3.03 16.93
CA PHE A 104 11.77 2.63 16.03
C PHE A 104 12.60 1.49 16.62
N VAL A 105 13.26 0.74 15.76
CA VAL A 105 14.29 -0.22 16.15
C VAL A 105 15.61 0.19 15.51
N GLU A 106 16.69 0.24 16.30
CA GLU A 106 18.04 0.63 15.85
C GLU A 106 19.08 -0.38 16.35
N GLY A 107 20.13 -0.62 15.56
CA GLY A 107 21.31 -1.36 15.99
C GLY A 107 21.93 -2.17 14.86
N ASP A 108 22.49 -3.34 15.22
CA ASP A 108 22.89 -4.37 14.26
C ASP A 108 21.64 -5.10 13.73
N LEU A 109 20.90 -4.43 12.86
CA LEU A 109 19.71 -4.97 12.21
C LEU A 109 20.04 -5.46 10.81
N PRO A 110 19.32 -6.46 10.29
CA PRO A 110 19.45 -6.82 8.88
C PRO A 110 19.16 -5.63 7.96
N LEU A 111 19.86 -5.54 6.83
CA LEU A 111 19.56 -4.62 5.74
C LEU A 111 18.32 -5.08 4.97
N HIS A 112 17.51 -4.14 4.48
CA HIS A 112 16.37 -4.45 3.63
C HIS A 112 15.38 -5.47 4.24
N MET A 113 15.13 -5.38 5.54
CA MET A 113 13.94 -5.99 6.12
C MET A 113 12.71 -5.37 5.47
N SER A 114 11.63 -6.15 5.42
CA SER A 114 10.38 -5.70 4.84
C SER A 114 9.33 -5.48 5.89
N PHE A 115 8.40 -4.57 5.61
CA PHE A 115 7.23 -4.33 6.43
C PHE A 115 6.01 -5.05 5.84
N GLY A 116 5.11 -5.47 6.70
CA GLY A 116 3.83 -6.06 6.33
C GLY A 116 2.80 -5.82 7.43
N VAL A 117 1.52 -5.86 7.06
CA VAL A 117 0.40 -5.74 8.00
C VAL A 117 -0.11 -7.13 8.33
N PHE A 118 -0.47 -7.34 9.60
CA PHE A 118 -1.13 -8.57 10.05
C PHE A 118 -2.12 -8.27 11.18
N GLY A 119 -3.40 -8.11 10.83
CA GLY A 119 -4.42 -7.51 11.67
C GLY A 119 -4.00 -6.11 12.10
N SER A 120 -4.05 -5.83 13.40
CA SER A 120 -3.58 -4.57 14.00
C SER A 120 -2.05 -4.49 14.19
N ARG A 121 -1.26 -5.35 13.55
CA ARG A 121 0.20 -5.40 13.76
C ARG A 121 0.96 -4.94 12.53
N ILE A 122 2.03 -4.20 12.77
CA ILE A 122 3.09 -3.97 11.78
C ILE A 122 4.21 -4.97 12.05
N VAL A 123 4.50 -5.79 11.05
CA VAL A 123 5.52 -6.83 11.08
C VAL A 123 6.72 -6.35 10.27
N LEU A 124 7.89 -6.33 10.89
CA LEU A 124 9.17 -6.04 10.26
C LEU A 124 10.00 -7.33 10.23
N ALA A 125 10.27 -7.89 9.05
CA ALA A 125 10.85 -9.23 8.95
C ALA A 125 11.92 -9.39 7.88
N GLY A 126 12.77 -10.38 8.08
CA GLY A 126 13.75 -10.86 7.11
C GLY A 126 14.95 -9.94 6.95
N GLY A 127 15.20 -9.47 5.73
CA GLY A 127 16.38 -8.71 5.38
C GLY A 127 17.64 -9.56 5.28
N ARG A 128 18.79 -8.89 5.17
CA ARG A 128 20.07 -9.51 4.89
C ARG A 128 21.12 -9.05 5.90
N LYS A 129 21.85 -10.01 6.47
CA LYS A 129 23.11 -9.75 7.20
C LYS A 129 24.23 -10.38 6.41
N SER A 130 25.23 -9.58 6.01
CA SER A 130 26.24 -10.02 5.04
C SER A 130 25.58 -10.49 3.74
N ASN A 131 25.88 -11.70 3.26
CA ASN A 131 25.31 -12.29 2.04
C ASN A 131 24.14 -13.25 2.30
N ARG A 132 23.63 -13.35 3.53
CA ARG A 132 22.59 -14.30 3.90
C ARG A 132 21.30 -13.60 4.31
N GLY A 133 20.16 -14.13 3.86
CA GLY A 133 18.85 -13.75 4.38
C GLY A 133 18.75 -14.05 5.88
N THR A 134 17.95 -13.28 6.60
CA THR A 134 17.75 -13.51 8.05
C THR A 134 16.35 -14.02 8.36
N THR A 135 16.22 -14.68 9.50
CA THR A 135 14.94 -15.18 10.02
C THR A 135 14.33 -14.23 11.05
N GLU A 136 14.90 -13.03 11.22
CA GLU A 136 14.49 -12.11 12.27
C GLU A 136 13.13 -11.49 11.96
N ILE A 137 12.27 -11.42 12.97
CA ILE A 137 10.97 -10.78 12.92
C ILE A 137 10.84 -9.86 14.12
N TYR A 138 10.29 -8.67 13.90
CA TYR A 138 9.92 -7.69 14.89
C TYR A 138 8.43 -7.36 14.68
N VAL A 139 7.69 -7.20 15.76
CA VAL A 139 6.25 -6.94 15.70
C VAL A 139 5.96 -5.69 16.52
N LEU A 140 5.19 -4.78 15.95
CA LEU A 140 4.62 -3.61 16.62
C LEU A 140 3.10 -3.79 16.64
N GLU A 141 2.53 -3.98 17.83
CA GLU A 141 1.08 -3.94 18.02
C GLU A 141 0.60 -2.50 18.00
N THR A 142 -0.38 -2.20 17.15
CA THR A 142 -0.85 -0.83 16.92
C THR A 142 -2.25 -0.58 17.44
N ASP A 143 -2.99 -1.61 17.86
CA ASP A 143 -4.25 -1.46 18.59
C ASP A 143 -3.96 -0.95 20.02
N PRO A 144 -4.37 0.29 20.36
CA PRO A 144 -4.12 0.85 21.68
C PRO A 144 -4.89 0.14 22.81
N THR A 145 -5.90 -0.67 22.48
CA THR A 145 -6.62 -1.51 23.45
C THR A 145 -5.82 -2.75 23.85
N VAL A 146 -4.95 -3.23 22.96
CA VAL A 146 -4.04 -4.37 23.19
C VAL A 146 -2.71 -3.89 23.76
N GLU A 147 -2.11 -2.86 23.16
CA GLU A 147 -0.85 -2.25 23.61
C GLU A 147 -0.97 -0.72 23.62
N PRO A 148 -1.27 -0.10 24.78
CA PRO A 148 -1.42 1.35 24.91
C PRO A 148 -0.14 2.14 24.59
N ARG A 149 1.04 1.49 24.61
CA ARG A 149 2.32 2.10 24.25
C ARG A 149 3.04 1.21 23.24
N PRO A 150 2.64 1.28 21.95
CA PRO A 150 3.21 0.48 20.89
C PRO A 150 4.74 0.48 20.91
N LYS A 151 5.32 -0.71 21.00
CA LYS A 151 6.77 -0.92 20.87
C LYS A 151 7.09 -2.16 20.08
N PHE A 152 8.15 -2.10 19.29
CA PHE A 152 8.70 -3.25 18.63
C PHE A 152 9.17 -4.27 19.65
N ILE A 153 8.60 -5.47 19.54
CA ILE A 153 9.11 -6.65 20.20
C ILE A 153 9.81 -7.52 19.17
N LYS A 154 11.03 -7.96 19.49
CA LYS A 154 11.70 -8.97 18.69
C LYS A 154 11.02 -10.31 18.91
N GLY A 155 10.70 -11.02 17.83
CA GLY A 155 10.10 -12.35 17.85
C GLY A 155 10.89 -13.30 18.75
N PRO A 156 10.22 -14.32 19.34
CA PRO A 156 10.78 -15.13 20.41
C PRO A 156 12.09 -15.81 19.98
N GLY A 157 13.18 -15.46 20.67
CA GLY A 157 14.40 -16.25 20.68
C GLY A 157 14.32 -17.41 21.69
N LYS A 158 15.25 -18.37 21.61
CA LYS A 158 15.36 -19.52 22.54
C LYS A 158 15.53 -19.14 24.03
N GLN A 159 15.75 -17.86 24.36
CA GLN A 159 16.19 -17.43 25.70
C GLN A 159 15.24 -16.48 26.47
N GLN A 160 14.05 -16.14 25.98
CA GLN A 160 13.15 -15.27 26.77
C GLN A 160 12.33 -16.05 27.80
N ARG A 161 12.70 -15.89 29.08
CA ARG A 161 12.05 -16.49 30.27
C ARG A 161 10.83 -15.70 30.79
N LYS A 162 10.51 -14.53 30.22
CA LYS A 162 9.31 -13.75 30.61
C LYS A 162 8.07 -14.23 29.85
N ALA A 163 6.89 -14.04 30.45
CA ALA A 163 5.60 -14.27 29.80
C ALA A 163 5.59 -13.57 28.43
N LYS A 164 5.40 -14.35 27.37
CA LYS A 164 5.51 -13.87 25.99
C LYS A 164 4.27 -13.01 25.66
N PRO A 165 4.44 -11.88 24.96
CA PRO A 165 3.30 -11.15 24.41
C PRO A 165 2.50 -12.08 23.49
N GLN A 166 1.17 -12.05 23.60
CA GLN A 166 0.27 -12.95 22.87
C GLN A 166 0.41 -12.81 21.35
N TYR A 167 0.79 -11.61 20.89
CA TYR A 167 0.86 -11.18 19.50
C TYR A 167 2.24 -11.36 18.85
N ALA A 168 3.21 -11.97 19.55
CA ALA A 168 4.53 -12.23 18.99
C ALA A 168 4.50 -13.26 17.86
N ILE A 169 5.23 -12.99 16.78
CA ILE A 169 5.37 -13.88 15.62
C ILE A 169 6.75 -14.58 15.69
N PRO A 170 6.83 -15.92 15.56
CA PRO A 170 8.09 -16.66 15.56
C PRO A 170 8.94 -16.31 14.34
N LYS A 171 10.23 -16.65 14.40
CA LYS A 171 11.15 -16.52 13.28
C LYS A 171 10.71 -17.38 12.09
N PHE A 172 11.05 -16.95 10.86
CA PHE A 172 10.89 -17.78 9.66
C PHE A 172 11.62 -19.13 9.81
N ASN A 173 11.17 -20.16 9.09
CA ASN A 173 11.91 -21.43 9.03
C ASN A 173 13.25 -21.26 8.32
N GLY A 174 13.34 -20.29 7.41
CA GLY A 174 14.57 -19.95 6.73
C GLY A 174 14.74 -18.46 6.45
N GLY A 175 16.00 -18.06 6.20
CA GLY A 175 16.32 -16.66 5.95
C GLY A 175 15.55 -16.12 4.75
N LYS A 176 15.09 -14.86 4.80
CA LYS A 176 14.49 -14.18 3.64
C LYS A 176 15.07 -12.79 3.47
N SER A 177 15.56 -12.49 2.28
CA SER A 177 15.99 -11.14 1.92
C SER A 177 14.83 -10.40 1.26
N LYS A 178 14.57 -9.14 1.66
CA LYS A 178 13.51 -8.29 1.09
C LYS A 178 12.15 -9.01 0.95
N PRO A 179 11.63 -9.69 2.00
CA PRO A 179 10.43 -10.51 1.82
C PRO A 179 9.21 -9.65 1.45
N PHE A 180 8.43 -10.07 0.47
CA PHE A 180 7.06 -9.59 0.31
C PHE A 180 6.19 -10.22 1.39
N MET A 181 5.45 -9.40 2.12
CA MET A 181 4.57 -9.86 3.20
C MET A 181 3.17 -9.32 3.00
N VAL A 182 2.19 -10.21 3.07
CA VAL A 182 0.79 -9.85 2.89
C VAL A 182 -0.09 -10.73 3.78
N GLU A 183 -1.06 -10.11 4.44
CA GLU A 183 -2.11 -10.84 5.14
C GLU A 183 -3.23 -11.20 4.17
N LEU A 184 -3.57 -12.49 4.10
CA LEU A 184 -4.66 -12.99 3.27
C LEU A 184 -5.40 -14.07 4.07
N GLU A 185 -6.72 -13.97 4.14
CA GLU A 185 -7.59 -14.89 4.90
C GLU A 185 -7.13 -15.10 6.36
N GLY A 186 -6.67 -14.03 7.02
CA GLY A 186 -6.20 -14.07 8.41
C GLY A 186 -4.87 -14.79 8.64
N LYS A 187 -4.13 -15.10 7.57
CA LYS A 187 -2.78 -15.68 7.61
C LYS A 187 -1.78 -14.71 6.99
N LEU A 188 -0.53 -14.73 7.49
CA LEU A 188 0.53 -13.88 6.96
C LEU A 188 1.42 -14.67 6.02
N TYR A 189 1.41 -14.34 4.74
CA TYR A 189 2.25 -14.95 3.72
C TYR A 189 3.56 -14.16 3.60
N ALA A 190 4.67 -14.88 3.41
CA ALA A 190 5.99 -14.29 3.26
C ALA A 190 6.74 -14.96 2.11
N LEU A 191 7.00 -14.20 1.05
CA LEU A 191 7.75 -14.65 -0.14
C LEU A 191 9.07 -13.89 -0.23
N THR A 192 10.19 -14.58 -0.38
CA THR A 192 11.50 -13.91 -0.52
C THR A 192 11.53 -12.98 -1.74
N GLY A 193 12.08 -11.77 -1.58
CA GLY A 193 12.31 -10.87 -2.71
C GLY A 193 13.57 -11.22 -3.49
N SER A 194 14.42 -12.10 -2.97
CA SER A 194 15.66 -12.55 -3.63
C SER A 194 15.93 -14.03 -3.27
N PRO A 195 15.58 -14.98 -4.17
CA PRO A 195 15.76 -16.41 -3.92
C PRO A 195 17.25 -16.81 -3.83
N PHE A 196 18.13 -16.02 -4.45
CA PHE A 196 19.58 -16.25 -4.57
C PHE A 196 20.32 -16.41 -3.25
N SER A 197 19.79 -15.82 -2.17
CA SER A 197 20.47 -15.83 -0.87
C SER A 197 20.12 -17.04 0.02
N CYS A 198 19.24 -17.95 -0.45
CA CYS A 198 18.50 -18.86 0.43
C CYS A 198 18.26 -20.28 -0.15
N SER A 199 19.18 -20.88 -0.92
CA SER A 199 18.98 -22.20 -1.56
C SER A 199 18.57 -23.34 -0.62
N ASP A 200 18.93 -23.25 0.67
CA ASP A 200 18.69 -24.32 1.64
C ASP A 200 17.37 -24.14 2.42
N TYR A 201 16.58 -23.15 2.06
CA TYR A 201 15.44 -22.68 2.86
C TYR A 201 14.20 -22.42 1.99
N PRO A 202 12.99 -22.61 2.55
CA PRO A 202 11.76 -22.31 1.82
C PRO A 202 11.71 -20.83 1.45
N THR A 203 11.49 -20.56 0.17
CA THR A 203 11.41 -19.19 -0.35
C THR A 203 10.03 -18.59 -0.07
N PHE A 204 9.00 -19.44 0.02
CA PHE A 204 7.63 -19.07 0.30
C PHE A 204 7.11 -19.78 1.56
N GLU A 205 6.59 -19.01 2.51
CA GLU A 205 6.05 -19.54 3.76
C GLU A 205 4.76 -18.81 4.16
N VAL A 206 3.91 -19.49 4.92
CA VAL A 206 2.69 -18.91 5.52
C VAL A 206 2.72 -19.08 7.04
N PHE A 207 2.41 -18.02 7.76
CA PHE A 207 2.23 -18.03 9.20
C PHE A 207 0.77 -18.26 9.54
N ASP A 208 0.54 -19.32 10.30
CA ASP A 208 -0.76 -19.62 10.90
C ASP A 208 -0.80 -19.08 12.33
N PRO A 209 -1.66 -18.08 12.65
CA PRO A 209 -1.74 -17.51 13.99
C PRO A 209 -2.29 -18.49 15.04
N GLU A 210 -3.07 -19.51 14.65
CA GLU A 210 -3.65 -20.48 15.58
C GLU A 210 -2.55 -21.41 16.12
N ASN A 211 -1.77 -21.98 15.20
CA ASN A 211 -0.67 -22.89 15.51
C ASN A 211 0.62 -22.16 15.88
N LYS A 212 0.72 -20.86 15.57
CA LYS A 212 1.90 -20.01 15.76
C LYS A 212 3.16 -20.61 15.13
N VAL A 213 3.03 -21.10 13.90
CA VAL A 213 4.10 -21.77 13.14
C VAL A 213 4.10 -21.25 11.70
N TRP A 214 5.30 -21.09 11.15
CA TRP A 214 5.48 -20.90 9.72
C TRP A 214 5.47 -22.27 9.02
N THR A 215 4.70 -22.39 7.94
CA THR A 215 4.66 -23.59 7.10
C THR A 215 5.22 -23.25 5.74
N ALA A 216 6.13 -24.08 5.23
CA ALA A 216 6.66 -23.95 3.89
C ALA A 216 5.57 -24.21 2.85
N LEU A 217 5.52 -23.38 1.82
CA LEU A 217 4.66 -23.53 0.65
C LEU A 217 5.50 -23.86 -0.58
N PRO A 218 4.88 -24.34 -1.68
CA PRO A 218 5.60 -24.56 -2.93
C PRO A 218 6.37 -23.30 -3.36
N ASP A 219 7.64 -23.47 -3.73
CA ASP A 219 8.47 -22.36 -4.20
C ASP A 219 8.07 -21.97 -5.64
N PRO A 220 8.09 -20.66 -5.98
CA PRO A 220 7.86 -20.22 -7.35
C PRO A 220 8.97 -20.70 -8.31
N PRO A 221 8.64 -21.02 -9.58
CA PRO A 221 9.60 -21.48 -10.57
C PRO A 221 10.44 -20.31 -11.14
N LEU A 222 11.35 -19.78 -10.33
CA LEU A 222 12.10 -18.53 -10.62
C LEU A 222 13.33 -18.71 -11.52
N GLY A 223 13.51 -19.88 -12.13
CA GLY A 223 14.70 -20.22 -12.92
C GLY A 223 15.94 -20.48 -12.06
N ASP A 224 17.10 -20.68 -12.71
CA ASP A 224 18.36 -21.01 -12.04
C ASP A 224 18.94 -19.78 -11.29
N PRO A 225 19.10 -19.85 -9.96
CA PRO A 225 19.75 -18.81 -9.17
C PRO A 225 21.18 -18.50 -9.64
N ALA A 226 21.88 -19.39 -10.33
CA ALA A 226 23.24 -19.11 -10.80
C ALA A 226 23.28 -18.09 -11.96
N SER A 227 22.17 -17.85 -12.65
CA SER A 227 22.13 -17.06 -13.89
C SER A 227 21.77 -15.58 -13.73
N MET A 228 21.52 -15.08 -12.50
CA MET A 228 21.20 -13.66 -12.30
C MET A 228 22.20 -12.98 -11.37
N GLU A 229 23.03 -12.11 -11.94
CA GLU A 229 24.03 -11.31 -11.23
C GLU A 229 23.42 -10.25 -10.30
N ASP A 230 22.15 -9.88 -10.52
CA ASP A 230 21.36 -9.06 -9.60
C ASP A 230 19.90 -9.54 -9.62
N PRO A 231 19.27 -9.84 -8.47
CA PRO A 231 17.85 -10.22 -8.43
C PRO A 231 17.00 -9.02 -8.81
N ASP A 232 16.37 -9.09 -9.98
CA ASP A 232 15.32 -8.15 -10.34
C ASP A 232 14.24 -8.17 -9.23
N PRO A 233 13.84 -7.03 -8.67
CA PRO A 233 12.84 -7.00 -7.61
C PRO A 233 11.55 -7.63 -8.13
N PHE A 234 10.95 -8.47 -7.29
CA PHE A 234 9.62 -8.97 -7.61
C PHE A 234 8.60 -7.85 -7.54
N THR A 235 7.67 -7.94 -8.47
CA THR A 235 6.40 -7.23 -8.46
C THR A 235 5.32 -8.21 -8.09
N TYR A 236 4.39 -7.75 -7.27
CA TYR A 236 3.31 -8.58 -6.76
C TYR A 236 1.99 -7.84 -6.87
N ALA A 237 0.92 -8.63 -6.97
CA ALA A 237 -0.45 -8.20 -6.85
C ALA A 237 -1.25 -9.34 -6.20
N VAL A 238 -2.32 -9.03 -5.49
CA VAL A 238 -3.27 -10.03 -5.02
C VAL A 238 -4.62 -9.75 -5.68
N VAL A 239 -5.23 -10.78 -6.25
CA VAL A 239 -6.51 -10.70 -6.96
C VAL A 239 -7.40 -11.84 -6.46
N GLY A 240 -8.40 -11.52 -5.64
CA GLY A 240 -9.21 -12.55 -4.98
C GLY A 240 -8.33 -13.54 -4.20
N THR A 241 -8.42 -14.83 -4.52
CA THR A 241 -7.58 -15.88 -3.92
C THR A 241 -6.25 -16.09 -4.62
N LYS A 242 -5.90 -15.30 -5.64
CA LYS A 242 -4.66 -15.50 -6.40
C LYS A 242 -3.61 -14.45 -6.05
N MET A 243 -2.42 -14.91 -5.69
CA MET A 243 -1.24 -14.06 -5.56
C MET A 243 -0.45 -14.10 -6.85
N LEU A 244 -0.29 -12.96 -7.51
CA LEU A 244 0.50 -12.81 -8.72
C LEU A 244 1.91 -12.35 -8.37
N ALA A 245 2.91 -12.92 -9.03
CA ALA A 245 4.31 -12.57 -8.87
C ALA A 245 4.99 -12.49 -10.23
N LYS A 246 5.86 -11.50 -10.42
CA LYS A 246 6.64 -11.34 -11.64
C LYS A 246 7.99 -10.69 -11.34
N THR A 247 9.06 -11.20 -11.93
CA THR A 247 10.34 -10.50 -12.06
C THR A 247 10.43 -9.85 -13.44
N GLN A 248 11.46 -9.04 -13.69
CA GLN A 248 11.66 -8.45 -15.02
C GLN A 248 11.86 -9.52 -16.12
N ARG A 249 12.32 -10.72 -15.76
CA ARG A 249 12.67 -11.80 -16.69
C ARG A 249 11.73 -13.00 -16.65
N SER A 250 10.87 -13.10 -15.64
CA SER A 250 9.91 -14.20 -15.52
C SER A 250 8.59 -13.88 -16.24
N PRO A 251 7.84 -14.90 -16.69
CA PRO A 251 6.42 -14.70 -16.94
C PRO A 251 5.70 -14.29 -15.65
N VAL A 252 4.44 -13.90 -15.78
CA VAL A 252 3.58 -13.71 -14.61
C VAL A 252 3.30 -15.09 -14.01
N LEU A 253 3.71 -15.28 -12.77
CA LEU A 253 3.40 -16.46 -11.97
C LEU A 253 2.18 -16.16 -11.12
N TYR A 254 1.38 -17.19 -10.83
CA TYR A 254 0.31 -17.08 -9.85
C TYR A 254 0.32 -18.26 -8.88
N PHE A 255 -0.10 -17.98 -7.65
CA PHE A 255 -0.32 -18.96 -6.60
C PHE A 255 -1.78 -18.87 -6.15
N ASP A 256 -2.46 -20.01 -6.08
CA ASP A 256 -3.86 -20.06 -5.65
C ASP A 256 -3.94 -20.35 -4.14
N LEU A 257 -4.38 -19.35 -3.38
CA LEU A 257 -4.50 -19.43 -1.92
C LEU A 257 -5.64 -20.36 -1.51
N ALA A 258 -6.62 -20.59 -2.38
CA ALA A 258 -7.69 -21.55 -2.13
C ALA A 258 -7.20 -23.00 -2.20
N ASP A 259 -6.04 -23.25 -2.82
CA ASP A 259 -5.40 -24.56 -2.89
C ASP A 259 -3.88 -24.44 -2.71
N PRO A 260 -3.42 -24.15 -1.48
CA PRO A 260 -2.04 -23.77 -1.21
C PRO A 260 -1.03 -24.92 -1.36
N LEU A 261 -1.51 -26.15 -1.63
CA LEU A 261 -0.67 -27.31 -1.94
C LEU A 261 -0.34 -27.41 -3.43
N LYS A 262 -1.09 -26.71 -4.30
CA LYS A 262 -0.77 -26.68 -5.73
C LYS A 262 0.51 -25.90 -5.98
N PRO A 263 1.34 -26.36 -6.95
CA PRO A 263 2.48 -25.58 -7.39
C PRO A 263 2.01 -24.29 -8.05
N TRP A 264 2.92 -23.33 -8.14
CA TRP A 264 2.71 -22.10 -8.88
C TRP A 264 2.34 -22.37 -10.34
N GLY A 265 1.33 -21.65 -10.83
CA GLY A 265 0.95 -21.62 -12.23
C GLY A 265 1.65 -20.49 -12.98
N VAL A 266 1.65 -20.60 -14.30
CA VAL A 266 2.10 -19.53 -15.20
C VAL A 266 0.88 -18.89 -15.83
N LEU A 267 0.70 -17.59 -15.63
CA LEU A 267 -0.34 -16.82 -16.29
C LEU A 267 0.16 -16.40 -17.68
N THR A 268 -0.54 -16.87 -18.71
CA THR A 268 -0.37 -16.44 -20.11
C THR A 268 -1.58 -15.61 -20.52
N PRO A 269 -1.64 -14.32 -20.12
CA PRO A 269 -2.80 -13.48 -20.42
C PRO A 269 -2.99 -13.37 -21.93
N ARG A 270 -4.25 -13.51 -22.39
CA ARG A 270 -4.58 -13.41 -23.82
C ARG A 270 -4.25 -12.02 -24.39
N ARG A 271 -4.28 -10.98 -23.56
CA ARG A 271 -4.01 -9.57 -23.92
C ARG A 271 -3.34 -8.83 -22.75
N CYS A 272 -2.16 -8.26 -23.06
CA CYS A 272 -1.28 -7.49 -22.17
C CYS A 272 -0.72 -8.23 -20.94
N GLY A 273 0.55 -7.97 -20.63
CA GLY A 273 1.20 -8.49 -19.42
C GLY A 273 0.96 -7.59 -18.21
N LEU A 274 1.23 -8.10 -17.00
CA LEU A 274 1.25 -7.25 -15.81
C LEU A 274 2.23 -6.08 -15.99
N PRO A 275 1.87 -4.87 -15.50
CA PRO A 275 2.79 -3.75 -15.47
C PRO A 275 4.06 -4.13 -14.71
N PRO A 276 5.19 -3.49 -15.04
CA PRO A 276 6.51 -3.88 -14.52
C PRO A 276 6.76 -3.48 -13.06
N CYS A 277 5.73 -3.08 -12.29
CA CYS A 277 5.90 -2.51 -10.95
C CYS A 277 4.82 -3.01 -9.95
N LEU A 278 5.00 -2.73 -8.66
CA LEU A 278 4.06 -3.06 -7.58
C LEU A 278 2.63 -2.63 -7.94
N ALA A 279 1.67 -3.55 -7.81
CA ALA A 279 0.30 -3.30 -8.21
C ALA A 279 -0.67 -3.42 -7.03
N LEU A 280 -1.44 -2.36 -6.78
CA LEU A 280 -2.61 -2.41 -5.91
C LEU A 280 -3.81 -2.85 -6.74
N VAL A 281 -4.52 -3.87 -6.28
CA VAL A 281 -5.75 -4.35 -6.92
C VAL A 281 -6.91 -3.99 -6.01
N LEU A 282 -7.96 -3.42 -6.59
CA LEU A 282 -9.20 -3.11 -5.90
C LEU A 282 -10.35 -3.94 -6.43
N ASP A 283 -11.07 -4.55 -5.50
CA ASP A 283 -12.38 -5.12 -5.75
C ASP A 283 -13.41 -3.99 -5.98
N LEU A 284 -14.27 -4.20 -6.98
CA LEU A 284 -15.38 -3.29 -7.27
C LEU A 284 -16.63 -3.81 -6.57
N GLU A 285 -17.33 -2.95 -5.82
CA GLU A 285 -18.47 -3.35 -4.97
C GLU A 285 -19.61 -4.03 -5.74
N ASP A 286 -19.80 -3.64 -7.01
CA ASP A 286 -20.89 -4.11 -7.86
C ASP A 286 -20.44 -5.14 -8.92
N ASP A 287 -19.16 -5.54 -8.94
CA ASP A 287 -18.65 -6.43 -9.98
C ASP A 287 -17.54 -7.38 -9.52
N ASP A 288 -17.88 -8.67 -9.45
CA ASP A 288 -16.92 -9.72 -9.14
C ASP A 288 -15.96 -9.99 -10.31
N ASP A 289 -16.37 -9.69 -11.55
CA ASP A 289 -15.61 -10.00 -12.76
C ASP A 289 -14.68 -8.86 -13.24
N HIS A 290 -14.73 -7.69 -12.61
CA HIS A 290 -13.83 -6.57 -12.89
C HIS A 290 -13.10 -6.09 -11.65
N LYS A 291 -11.80 -5.83 -11.80
CA LYS A 291 -10.94 -5.26 -10.76
C LYS A 291 -10.16 -4.09 -11.33
N LEU A 292 -9.86 -3.09 -10.51
CA LEU A 292 -8.96 -2.01 -10.88
C LEU A 292 -7.56 -2.35 -10.40
N LEU A 293 -6.58 -2.32 -11.30
CA LEU A 293 -5.18 -2.49 -10.96
C LEU A 293 -4.47 -1.14 -11.13
N PHE A 294 -3.80 -0.69 -10.07
CA PHE A 294 -3.02 0.53 -10.07
C PHE A 294 -1.55 0.21 -9.99
N SER A 295 -0.75 0.83 -10.85
CA SER A 295 0.71 0.81 -10.77
C SER A 295 1.27 2.21 -10.95
N PHE A 296 2.56 2.40 -10.73
CA PHE A 296 3.22 3.67 -10.95
C PHE A 296 4.41 3.50 -11.90
N GLN A 297 4.46 4.35 -12.93
CA GLN A 297 5.53 4.32 -13.93
C GLN A 297 5.74 5.73 -14.50
N TRP A 298 7.01 6.13 -14.66
CA TRP A 298 7.40 7.40 -15.31
C TRP A 298 6.71 8.67 -14.78
N ASN A 299 6.41 8.76 -13.48
CA ASN A 299 5.62 9.85 -12.87
C ASN A 299 4.13 9.87 -13.20
N HIS A 300 3.59 8.73 -13.61
CA HIS A 300 2.18 8.52 -13.83
C HIS A 300 1.68 7.35 -13.00
N ILE A 301 0.53 7.52 -12.37
CA ILE A 301 -0.23 6.40 -11.81
C ILE A 301 -1.05 5.83 -12.96
N LEU A 302 -0.71 4.61 -13.37
CA LEU A 302 -1.39 3.89 -14.42
C LEU A 302 -2.52 3.08 -13.80
N VAL A 303 -3.71 3.20 -14.37
CA VAL A 303 -4.90 2.45 -13.98
C VAL A 303 -5.21 1.47 -15.09
N TYR A 304 -5.32 0.21 -14.73
CA TYR A 304 -5.71 -0.88 -15.61
C TYR A 304 -7.04 -1.46 -15.14
N LEU A 305 -7.81 -1.92 -16.10
CA LEU A 305 -8.95 -2.76 -15.85
C LEU A 305 -8.55 -4.22 -16.02
N MET A 306 -8.68 -4.97 -14.94
CA MET A 306 -8.48 -6.42 -14.94
C MET A 306 -9.83 -7.10 -15.02
N ILE A 307 -9.98 -8.01 -15.98
CA ILE A 307 -11.18 -8.84 -16.14
C ILE A 307 -10.86 -10.24 -15.63
N VAL A 308 -11.62 -10.68 -14.64
CA VAL A 308 -11.43 -11.95 -13.94
C VAL A 308 -12.66 -12.82 -14.17
N SER A 309 -12.46 -14.12 -14.39
CA SER A 309 -13.55 -15.08 -14.51
C SER A 309 -14.22 -15.33 -13.16
N THR A 310 -15.39 -15.96 -13.18
CA THR A 310 -16.04 -16.49 -11.96
C THR A 310 -15.19 -17.56 -11.25
N GLU A 311 -14.23 -18.17 -11.93
CA GLU A 311 -13.26 -19.13 -11.39
C GLU A 311 -11.94 -18.45 -10.95
N SER A 312 -11.94 -17.12 -10.82
CA SER A 312 -10.77 -16.30 -10.51
C SER A 312 -9.65 -16.33 -11.57
N GLU A 313 -9.95 -16.78 -12.79
CA GLU A 313 -8.97 -16.79 -13.90
C GLU A 313 -8.88 -15.42 -14.55
N ILE A 314 -7.65 -14.89 -14.68
CA ILE A 314 -7.45 -13.56 -15.25
C ILE A 314 -7.51 -13.64 -16.79
N TYR A 315 -8.55 -13.05 -17.37
CA TYR A 315 -8.76 -13.05 -18.82
C TYR A 315 -7.96 -11.98 -19.55
N SER A 316 -7.95 -10.75 -19.02
CA SER A 316 -7.30 -9.61 -19.66
C SER A 316 -6.95 -8.52 -18.67
N ILE A 317 -5.90 -7.77 -19.00
CA ILE A 317 -5.49 -6.55 -18.29
C ILE A 317 -5.36 -5.46 -19.34
N GLU A 318 -6.22 -4.45 -19.27
CA GLU A 318 -6.32 -3.40 -20.29
C GLU A 318 -6.05 -2.02 -19.67
N PRO A 319 -5.25 -1.14 -20.31
CA PRO A 319 -5.10 0.23 -19.84
C PRO A 319 -6.45 0.96 -19.81
N LEU A 320 -6.76 1.61 -18.69
CA LEU A 320 -8.02 2.31 -18.46
C LEU A 320 -7.81 3.82 -18.39
N ALA A 321 -6.89 4.27 -17.54
CA ALA A 321 -6.63 5.68 -17.30
C ALA A 321 -5.20 5.93 -16.83
N GLU A 322 -4.81 7.19 -16.87
CA GLU A 322 -3.52 7.69 -16.41
C GLU A 322 -3.76 8.91 -15.52
N ILE A 323 -3.24 8.89 -14.30
CA ILE A 323 -3.33 10.00 -13.35
C ILE A 323 -1.95 10.62 -13.23
N SER A 324 -1.84 11.90 -13.60
CA SER A 324 -0.58 12.64 -13.53
C SER A 324 -0.23 13.00 -12.09
N VAL A 325 1.03 12.83 -11.73
CA VAL A 325 1.61 13.38 -10.48
C VAL A 325 1.78 14.91 -10.64
N PRO A 326 1.73 15.73 -9.56
CA PRO A 326 1.95 17.16 -9.64
C PRO A 326 3.23 17.51 -10.38
N TYR A 327 3.15 18.54 -11.22
CA TYR A 327 4.28 18.97 -12.04
C TYR A 327 5.52 19.25 -11.19
N GLY A 328 6.67 18.73 -11.64
CA GLY A 328 7.96 18.91 -10.97
C GLY A 328 8.29 17.87 -9.90
N PHE A 329 7.32 17.09 -9.42
CA PHE A 329 7.63 15.98 -8.51
C PHE A 329 8.09 14.76 -9.32
N LYS A 330 9.32 14.31 -9.09
CA LYS A 330 9.88 13.09 -9.69
C LYS A 330 10.01 12.03 -8.62
N ALA A 331 9.23 10.96 -8.73
CA ALA A 331 9.28 9.89 -7.76
C ALA A 331 10.21 8.77 -8.24
N ASP A 332 11.14 8.36 -7.38
CA ASP A 332 12.04 7.23 -7.57
C ASP A 332 11.52 5.96 -6.90
N SER A 333 10.62 6.12 -5.92
CA SER A 333 9.99 5.03 -5.18
C SER A 333 8.55 5.37 -4.86
N TYR A 334 7.72 4.35 -4.72
CA TYR A 334 6.33 4.52 -4.32
C TYR A 334 5.83 3.36 -3.46
N SER A 335 4.79 3.65 -2.69
CA SER A 335 3.92 2.69 -2.05
C SER A 335 2.48 3.13 -2.26
N CYS A 336 1.55 2.20 -2.21
CA CYS A 336 0.12 2.51 -2.23
C CYS A 336 -0.63 1.65 -1.21
N ALA A 337 -1.79 2.13 -0.78
CA ALA A 337 -2.67 1.42 0.13
C ALA A 337 -4.13 1.68 -0.25
N ASP A 338 -4.95 0.63 -0.17
CA ASP A 338 -6.40 0.75 -0.12
C ASP A 338 -6.82 1.21 1.28
N LEU A 339 -7.60 2.27 1.34
CA LEU A 339 -8.16 2.84 2.56
C LEU A 339 -9.64 2.47 2.75
N GLY A 340 -10.20 1.69 1.82
CA GLY A 340 -11.59 1.24 1.82
C GLY A 340 -12.56 2.21 1.14
N GLY A 341 -13.67 1.67 0.64
CA GLY A 341 -14.74 2.43 -0.03
C GLY A 341 -14.26 3.22 -1.24
N GLY A 342 -13.38 2.60 -2.04
CA GLY A 342 -12.80 3.17 -3.25
C GLY A 342 -11.76 4.26 -3.00
N ILE A 343 -11.26 4.43 -1.77
CA ILE A 343 -10.26 5.46 -1.45
C ILE A 343 -8.87 4.85 -1.45
N ILE A 344 -7.96 5.46 -2.21
CA ILE A 344 -6.60 4.99 -2.38
C ILE A 344 -5.65 6.08 -1.96
N CYS A 345 -4.56 5.71 -1.30
CA CYS A 345 -3.44 6.60 -1.04
C CYS A 345 -2.19 6.11 -1.76
N PHE A 346 -1.62 6.98 -2.58
CA PHE A 346 -0.27 6.83 -3.13
C PHE A 346 0.70 7.67 -2.33
N VAL A 347 1.85 7.08 -2.02
CA VAL A 347 2.96 7.82 -1.43
C VAL A 347 4.17 7.66 -2.31
N LEU A 348 4.64 8.79 -2.80
CA LEU A 348 5.66 8.93 -3.81
C LEU A 348 6.88 9.61 -3.18
N MET A 349 8.07 9.06 -3.38
CA MET A 349 9.30 9.56 -2.78
C MET A 349 10.28 9.96 -3.87
N ASN A 350 10.84 11.17 -3.74
CA ASN A 350 11.95 11.64 -4.57
C ASN A 350 13.26 11.43 -3.79
N LEU A 351 14.12 10.55 -4.29
CA LEU A 351 15.43 10.23 -3.72
C LEU A 351 16.55 11.08 -4.34
N GLY A 352 16.27 11.82 -5.42
CA GLY A 352 17.26 12.65 -6.11
C GLY A 352 17.70 13.91 -5.35
N GLU A 353 16.96 14.35 -4.34
CA GLU A 353 17.29 15.53 -3.53
C GLU A 353 18.03 15.15 -2.24
N TYR A 354 19.34 15.37 -2.22
CA TYR A 354 20.23 14.94 -1.13
C TYR A 354 20.03 15.67 0.21
N VAL A 355 19.47 16.89 0.19
CA VAL A 355 19.33 17.73 1.39
C VAL A 355 17.96 17.56 2.03
N LYS A 356 16.93 17.54 1.19
CA LYS A 356 15.54 17.39 1.57
C LYS A 356 14.98 16.26 0.73
N MET A 357 14.38 15.27 1.37
CA MET A 357 13.71 14.20 0.65
C MET A 357 12.21 14.50 0.69
N PRO A 358 11.60 14.99 -0.41
CA PRO A 358 10.19 15.27 -0.43
C PRO A 358 9.42 13.95 -0.63
N VAL A 359 8.37 13.80 0.16
CA VAL A 359 7.45 12.66 0.16
C VAL A 359 6.07 13.21 -0.14
N LEU A 360 5.52 12.84 -1.30
CA LEU A 360 4.23 13.27 -1.77
C LEU A 360 3.17 12.21 -1.46
N PHE A 361 2.12 12.61 -0.76
CA PHE A 361 0.93 11.82 -0.49
C PHE A 361 -0.18 12.30 -1.42
N MET A 362 -0.70 11.41 -2.25
CA MET A 362 -1.83 11.64 -3.13
C MET A 362 -2.97 10.71 -2.71
N THR A 363 -4.08 11.29 -2.26
CA THR A 363 -5.26 10.53 -1.85
C THR A 363 -6.41 10.85 -2.78
N PHE A 364 -7.04 9.82 -3.34
CA PHE A 364 -8.16 9.99 -4.26
C PHE A 364 -9.19 8.89 -4.06
N GLN A 365 -10.44 9.23 -4.38
CA GLN A 365 -11.55 8.30 -4.45
C GLN A 365 -11.76 7.91 -5.91
N VAL A 366 -11.90 6.61 -6.16
CA VAL A 366 -12.18 6.07 -7.48
C VAL A 366 -13.61 5.55 -7.53
N SER A 367 -14.24 5.72 -8.68
CA SER A 367 -15.50 5.05 -9.00
C SER A 367 -15.46 4.52 -10.42
N PHE A 368 -16.09 3.36 -10.62
CA PHE A 368 -16.15 2.68 -11.88
C PHE A 368 -17.56 2.14 -12.11
N SER A 369 -18.08 2.31 -13.33
CA SER A 369 -19.33 1.67 -13.75
C SER A 369 -19.17 1.05 -15.12
N LYS A 370 -19.69 -0.18 -15.25
CA LYS A 370 -19.70 -1.00 -16.47
C LYS A 370 -20.62 -0.42 -17.54
N SER A 371 -21.71 0.23 -17.10
CA SER A 371 -22.68 0.82 -18.00
C SER A 371 -22.18 2.17 -18.47
N ALA A 372 -21.64 2.23 -19.69
CA ALA A 372 -21.83 3.43 -20.49
C ALA A 372 -23.34 3.59 -20.64
N ALA A 373 -23.98 4.34 -19.72
CA ALA A 373 -25.27 4.91 -20.06
C ALA A 373 -25.02 5.61 -21.40
N SER A 374 -25.72 5.17 -22.45
CA SER A 374 -25.70 5.86 -23.73
C SER A 374 -26.35 7.22 -23.50
N SER A 375 -25.63 8.14 -22.87
CA SER A 375 -26.00 9.53 -22.85
C SER A 375 -25.80 10.00 -24.28
N ASN A 376 -26.90 9.95 -25.04
CA ASN A 376 -27.08 10.71 -26.25
C ASN A 376 -26.87 12.20 -25.90
N THR A 377 -25.62 12.64 -25.84
CA THR A 377 -25.26 14.05 -25.66
C THR A 377 -23.98 14.31 -26.42
N SER A 378 -24.17 14.96 -27.57
CA SER A 378 -23.28 15.92 -28.23
C SER A 378 -21.77 15.67 -28.20
N SER A 379 -21.21 15.55 -29.41
CA SER A 379 -19.79 15.58 -29.75
C SER A 379 -18.89 16.37 -28.79
N PRO A 380 -17.67 15.88 -28.49
CA PRO A 380 -16.68 16.68 -27.81
C PRO A 380 -16.21 17.78 -28.76
N HIS A 381 -16.79 18.98 -28.63
CA HIS A 381 -16.13 20.18 -29.13
C HIS A 381 -14.94 20.45 -28.23
N SER A 382 -13.74 20.25 -28.78
CA SER A 382 -12.51 20.83 -28.30
C SER A 382 -12.60 22.37 -28.40
N SER A 383 -13.23 23.00 -27.41
CA SER A 383 -13.22 24.46 -27.26
C SER A 383 -12.07 24.87 -26.35
N GLY A 384 -11.31 25.87 -26.81
CA GLY A 384 -10.01 26.25 -26.30
C GLY A 384 -9.97 26.74 -24.86
N SER A 385 -8.78 26.59 -24.29
CA SER A 385 -8.02 27.65 -23.61
C SER A 385 -8.89 28.72 -22.94
N SER A 386 -9.52 28.36 -21.82
CA SER A 386 -9.90 29.34 -20.80
C SER A 386 -8.76 29.42 -19.79
N ASP A 387 -8.25 30.63 -19.58
CA ASP A 387 -7.30 30.95 -18.52
C ASP A 387 -7.80 30.42 -17.16
N ILE A 388 -7.14 29.36 -16.68
CA ILE A 388 -7.34 28.81 -15.34
C ILE A 388 -6.60 29.74 -14.38
N SER A 389 -7.33 30.72 -13.84
CA SER A 389 -6.86 31.46 -12.66
C SER A 389 -6.87 30.51 -11.45
N GLY A 390 -5.72 30.43 -10.79
CA GLY A 390 -5.35 29.29 -9.96
C GLY A 390 -6.08 29.16 -8.64
N SER A 391 -6.25 27.91 -8.21
CA SER A 391 -5.89 27.42 -6.87
C SER A 391 -6.28 25.95 -6.67
N ASP A 392 -7.12 25.39 -7.55
CA ASP A 392 -7.44 23.97 -7.51
C ASP A 392 -6.41 23.16 -8.29
N LEU A 393 -5.65 22.35 -7.56
CA LEU A 393 -4.78 21.30 -8.09
C LEU A 393 -5.64 20.18 -8.66
N ASP A 394 -6.40 20.48 -9.72
CA ASP A 394 -7.11 19.46 -10.48
C ASP A 394 -6.08 18.60 -11.21
N PHE A 395 -5.92 17.39 -10.71
CA PHE A 395 -5.05 16.39 -11.31
C PHE A 395 -5.56 16.04 -12.70
N LEU A 396 -4.67 16.09 -13.70
CA LEU A 396 -5.01 15.67 -15.05
C LEU A 396 -5.12 14.14 -15.08
N CYS A 397 -6.35 13.65 -14.97
CA CYS A 397 -6.73 12.28 -15.26
C CYS A 397 -7.06 12.17 -16.75
N ARG A 398 -6.27 11.40 -17.48
CA ARG A 398 -6.52 11.09 -18.90
C ARG A 398 -7.11 9.69 -19.00
N VAL A 399 -8.37 9.61 -19.40
CA VAL A 399 -9.01 8.32 -19.72
C VAL A 399 -8.48 7.85 -21.08
N VAL A 400 -8.06 6.59 -21.16
CA VAL A 400 -7.46 6.00 -22.36
C VAL A 400 -8.51 5.23 -23.19
N SER A 401 -9.64 4.86 -22.58
CA SER A 401 -10.70 4.06 -23.22
C SER A 401 -12.09 4.67 -23.02
N ASP A 402 -12.79 4.99 -24.12
CA ASP A 402 -14.11 5.67 -24.14
C ASP A 402 -15.29 4.80 -23.70
N ILE A 403 -15.10 3.50 -23.46
CA ILE A 403 -16.22 2.54 -23.35
C ILE A 403 -16.79 2.47 -21.93
N ARG A 404 -16.14 3.05 -20.91
CA ARG A 404 -16.48 2.84 -19.50
C ARG A 404 -16.33 4.13 -18.69
N SER A 405 -17.25 4.36 -17.77
CA SER A 405 -17.16 5.53 -16.88
C SER A 405 -16.25 5.18 -15.71
N PHE A 406 -14.95 5.46 -15.87
CA PHE A 406 -14.01 5.57 -14.77
C PHE A 406 -13.91 7.03 -14.36
N SER A 407 -14.00 7.30 -13.07
CA SER A 407 -13.78 8.64 -12.53
C SER A 407 -12.90 8.58 -11.28
N VAL A 408 -12.10 9.64 -11.14
CA VAL A 408 -11.21 9.85 -10.01
C VAL A 408 -11.53 11.20 -9.43
N LYS A 409 -11.77 11.23 -8.13
CA LYS A 409 -11.94 12.46 -7.36
C LYS A 409 -10.76 12.61 -6.41
N SER A 410 -9.96 13.64 -6.61
CA SER A 410 -8.88 13.95 -5.66
C SER A 410 -9.47 14.34 -4.31
N LEU A 411 -8.97 13.72 -3.24
CA LEU A 411 -9.36 14.02 -1.87
C LEU A 411 -8.31 14.85 -1.14
N GLY A 412 -7.05 14.73 -1.53
CA GLY A 412 -5.98 15.49 -0.92
C GLY A 412 -4.61 15.23 -1.54
N CYS A 413 -3.75 16.23 -1.42
CA CYS A 413 -2.39 16.22 -1.90
C CYS A 413 -1.49 16.93 -0.88
N ARG A 414 -0.46 16.24 -0.40
CA ARG A 414 0.43 16.78 0.64
C ARG A 414 1.87 16.42 0.32
N ILE A 415 2.75 17.41 0.34
CA ILE A 415 4.19 17.18 0.29
C ILE A 415 4.75 17.35 1.69
N PHE A 416 5.47 16.33 2.14
CA PHE A 416 6.23 16.33 3.37
C PHE A 416 7.71 16.39 3.03
N GLU A 417 8.45 17.29 3.67
CA GLU A 417 9.90 17.36 3.49
C GLU A 417 10.60 16.71 4.68
N TYR A 418 11.39 15.67 4.40
CA TYR A 418 12.33 15.15 5.38
C TYR A 418 13.67 15.87 5.22
N ASN A 419 14.04 16.70 6.19
CA ASN A 419 15.29 17.46 6.15
C ASN A 419 16.44 16.70 6.85
N TRP A 420 17.41 16.22 6.08
CA TRP A 420 18.57 15.47 6.58
C TRP A 420 19.70 16.35 7.09
N SER A 421 19.74 17.63 6.68
CA SER A 421 20.85 18.53 7.01
C SER A 421 21.09 18.71 8.51
N GLU A 422 20.08 18.40 9.32
CA GLU A 422 20.17 18.51 10.77
C GLU A 422 20.62 17.22 11.46
N GLU A 423 20.69 16.09 10.76
CA GLU A 423 21.23 14.86 11.34
C GLU A 423 22.76 14.86 11.22
N THR A 424 23.45 14.64 12.33
CA THR A 424 24.92 14.72 12.46
C THR A 424 25.69 13.68 11.62
N SER A 425 24.99 12.80 10.92
CA SER A 425 25.53 11.75 10.08
C SER A 425 24.89 11.83 8.70
N HIS A 426 25.66 12.23 7.70
CA HIS A 426 25.23 12.13 6.30
C HIS A 426 25.02 10.65 5.94
N PRO A 427 23.82 10.25 5.50
CA PRO A 427 23.59 8.88 5.03
C PRO A 427 24.35 8.67 3.73
N SER A 428 25.18 7.63 3.65
CA SER A 428 26.09 7.43 2.51
C SER A 428 25.44 6.72 1.32
N MET A 429 24.32 6.03 1.51
CA MET A 429 23.42 5.54 0.46
C MET A 429 22.03 5.29 1.04
N LEU A 430 21.00 5.87 0.43
CA LEU A 430 19.61 5.76 0.91
C LEU A 430 18.86 4.72 0.07
N ASN A 431 18.65 3.53 0.62
CA ASN A 431 17.64 2.61 0.11
C ASN A 431 16.38 2.76 0.97
N TRP A 432 15.33 3.39 0.46
CA TRP A 432 14.05 3.46 1.18
C TRP A 432 13.16 2.31 0.75
N LEU A 433 12.76 1.51 1.74
CA LEU A 433 11.54 0.75 1.62
C LEU A 433 10.47 1.56 2.34
N LEU A 434 9.57 2.16 1.57
CA LEU A 434 8.36 2.75 2.09
C LEU A 434 7.29 1.68 2.09
N ALA A 435 6.71 1.41 3.24
CA ALA A 435 5.47 0.63 3.31
C ALA A 435 4.40 1.47 3.97
N LEU A 436 3.25 1.52 3.32
CA LEU A 436 2.04 2.06 3.89
C LEU A 436 1.25 0.93 4.53
N CYS A 437 1.05 1.05 5.83
CA CYS A 437 0.21 0.15 6.58
C CYS A 437 -1.01 0.96 7.00
N CYS A 438 -2.20 0.56 6.58
CA CYS A 438 -3.44 1.14 7.06
C CYS A 438 -4.06 0.19 8.08
N ASN A 439 -4.38 0.70 9.28
CA ASN A 439 -5.29 -0.01 10.17
C ASN A 439 -6.71 0.21 9.68
N SER A 440 -7.15 -0.56 8.70
CA SER A 440 -8.55 -0.94 8.64
C SER A 440 -8.73 -2.05 9.67
N ILE A 441 -9.08 -1.68 10.91
CA ILE A 441 -9.82 -2.63 11.74
C ILE A 441 -11.10 -2.90 10.93
N VAL A 442 -11.19 -4.10 10.36
CA VAL A 442 -12.38 -4.63 9.68
C VAL A 442 -13.28 -5.24 10.74
#